data_AF-A0A0G0YG42-F1
#
_entry.id   AF-A0A0G0YG42-F1
#
_cell.length_a   1.000
_cell.length_b   1.000
_cell.length_c   1.000
_cell.angle_alpha   90.00
_cell.angle_beta   90.00
_cell.angle_gamma   90.00
#
_symmetry.space_group_name_H-M   'P 1'
#
loop_
_entity.id
_entity.type
_entity.pdbx_description
1 polymer ?
#
loop_
_entity_poly.entity_id
_entity_poly.type
_entity_poly.pdbx_seq_one_letter_code
_entity_poly.pdbx_strand_id
1 'polypeptide(L)'
;MGTSVIIDQNQYRETVTRLSREIPLEENGCFHFFAVQALKLHKRAGIERLDAILGVKFDVFNPLVTAHEALLRTAYRSCGETTQSRMRTLVEILRAAVVKN
;
A
#
# COMPACT_ATOMS: atom_id res chain seq x y z
N MET A 1 7.70 -22.06 -9.86
CA MET A 1 6.24 -22.01 -9.73
C MET A 1 5.87 -20.58 -9.38
N GLY A 2 5.22 -19.84 -10.28
CA GLY A 2 4.83 -18.45 -10.03
C GLY A 2 3.60 -18.42 -9.12
N THR A 3 3.69 -17.74 -7.98
CA THR A 3 2.54 -17.42 -7.14
C THR A 3 1.57 -16.53 -7.92
N SER A 4 0.40 -17.07 -8.26
CA SER A 4 -0.67 -16.31 -8.91
C SER A 4 -1.33 -15.41 -7.88
N VAL A 5 -1.10 -14.10 -7.98
CA VAL A 5 -1.69 -13.10 -7.09
C VAL A 5 -3.14 -12.84 -7.51
N ILE A 6 -4.11 -13.38 -6.77
CA ILE A 6 -5.54 -13.14 -7.00
C ILE A 6 -6.02 -12.06 -6.03
N ILE A 7 -6.16 -10.84 -6.52
CA ILE A 7 -6.75 -9.72 -5.76
C ILE A 7 -8.17 -9.50 -6.25
N ASP A 8 -9.14 -9.67 -5.36
CA ASP A 8 -10.49 -9.18 -5.62
C ASP A 8 -10.48 -7.64 -5.59
N GLN A 9 -10.52 -7.03 -6.79
CA GLN A 9 -10.47 -5.58 -6.93
C GLN A 9 -11.71 -4.88 -6.36
N ASN A 10 -12.86 -5.55 -6.34
CA ASN A 10 -14.09 -4.99 -5.78
C ASN A 10 -13.98 -4.97 -4.26
N GLN A 11 -13.56 -6.09 -3.65
CA GLN A 11 -13.32 -6.15 -2.21
C GLN A 11 -12.28 -5.13 -1.74
N TYR A 12 -11.21 -4.93 -2.54
CA TYR A 12 -10.21 -3.91 -2.24
C TYR A 12 -10.79 -2.48 -2.29
N ARG A 13 -11.57 -2.15 -3.33
CA ARG A 13 -12.22 -0.83 -3.48
C ARG A 13 -13.23 -0.54 -2.38
N GLU A 14 -14.03 -1.52 -2.01
CA GLU A 14 -14.99 -1.42 -0.90
C GLU A 14 -14.25 -1.16 0.42
N THR A 15 -13.14 -1.87 0.63
CA THR A 15 -12.33 -1.66 1.83
C THR A 15 -11.71 -0.28 1.87
N VAL A 16 -11.15 0.22 0.75
CA VAL A 16 -10.65 1.59 0.65
C VAL A 16 -11.75 2.60 0.98
N THR A 17 -12.95 2.41 0.44
CA THR A 17 -14.11 3.30 0.68
C THR A 17 -14.57 3.26 2.13
N ARG A 18 -14.51 2.10 2.78
CA ARG A 18 -14.83 1.97 4.20
C ARG A 18 -13.81 2.70 5.06
N LEU A 19 -12.51 2.43 4.84
CA LEU A 19 -11.43 3.00 5.64
C LEU A 19 -11.31 4.53 5.44
N SER A 20 -11.64 5.06 4.27
CA SER A 20 -11.60 6.51 4.02
C SER A 20 -12.61 7.31 4.85
N ARG A 21 -13.67 6.66 5.36
CA ARG A 21 -14.63 7.30 6.28
C ARG A 21 -14.06 7.50 7.69
N GLU A 22 -12.99 6.79 8.02
CA GLU A 22 -12.32 6.82 9.33
C GLU A 22 -11.09 7.73 9.31
N ILE A 23 -10.82 8.39 8.19
CA ILE A 23 -9.64 9.21 7.93
C ILE A 23 -10.02 10.69 7.98
N PRO A 24 -9.17 11.56 8.57
CA PRO A 24 -9.37 13.01 8.51
C PRO A 24 -9.55 13.49 7.06
N LEU A 25 -10.51 14.38 6.83
CA LEU A 25 -10.84 14.89 5.48
C LEU A 25 -9.61 15.45 4.76
N GLU A 26 -8.73 16.13 5.48
CA GLU A 26 -7.48 16.71 4.99
C GLU A 26 -6.45 15.66 4.52
N GLU A 27 -6.51 14.44 5.04
CA GLU A 27 -5.61 13.33 4.71
C GLU A 27 -6.23 12.35 3.69
N ASN A 28 -7.51 12.53 3.35
CA ASN A 28 -8.24 11.60 2.50
C ASN A 28 -7.63 11.50 1.08
N GLY A 29 -7.13 12.61 0.54
CA GLY A 29 -6.40 12.62 -0.73
C GLY A 29 -5.08 11.83 -0.68
N CYS A 30 -4.31 11.99 0.40
CA CYS A 30 -3.08 11.25 0.69
C CYS A 30 -3.36 9.74 0.79
N PHE A 31 -4.44 9.37 1.48
CA PHE A 31 -4.88 7.98 1.61
C PHE A 31 -5.30 7.34 0.28
N HIS A 32 -6.16 8.00 -0.49
CA HIS A 32 -6.60 7.48 -1.78
C HIS A 32 -5.44 7.36 -2.78
N PHE A 33 -4.52 8.33 -2.78
CA PHE A 33 -3.28 8.23 -3.55
C PHE A 33 -2.48 6.99 -3.13
N PHE A 34 -2.23 6.82 -1.83
CA PHE A 34 -1.51 5.66 -1.32
C PHE A 34 -2.16 4.34 -1.72
N ALA A 35 -3.48 4.20 -1.55
CA ALA A 35 -4.21 2.97 -1.87
C ALA A 35 -4.05 2.56 -3.35
N VAL A 36 -4.20 3.52 -4.27
CA VAL A 36 -4.05 3.26 -5.71
C VAL A 36 -2.62 2.87 -6.05
N GLN A 37 -1.64 3.59 -5.49
CA GLN A 37 -0.24 3.34 -5.80
C GLN A 37 0.29 2.06 -5.15
N ALA A 38 -0.21 1.70 -3.97
CA ALA A 38 0.13 0.46 -3.28
C ALA A 38 -0.39 -0.75 -4.06
N LEU A 39 -1.63 -0.73 -4.55
CA LEU A 39 -2.19 -1.78 -5.39
C LEU A 39 -1.41 -1.95 -6.70
N LYS A 40 -1.01 -0.84 -7.34
CA LYS A 40 -0.18 -0.87 -8.57
C LYS A 40 1.20 -1.47 -8.30
N LEU A 41 1.84 -1.09 -7.19
CA LEU A 41 3.14 -1.61 -6.81
C LEU A 41 3.05 -3.11 -6.50
N HIS A 42 2.03 -3.52 -5.75
CA HIS A 42 1.78 -4.93 -5.44
C HIS A 42 1.65 -5.79 -6.70
N LYS A 43 0.91 -5.32 -7.72
CA LYS A 43 0.77 -6.01 -9.00
C LYS A 43 2.07 -6.12 -9.80
N ARG A 44 3.01 -5.17 -9.61
CA ARG A 44 4.25 -5.10 -10.39
C ARG A 44 5.44 -5.79 -9.71
N ALA A 45 5.52 -5.69 -8.39
CA ALA A 45 6.71 -6.04 -7.62
C ALA A 45 6.43 -6.91 -6.38
N GLY A 46 5.17 -7.31 -6.17
CA GLY A 46 4.78 -8.13 -5.03
C GLY A 46 4.71 -7.38 -3.71
N ILE A 47 4.40 -8.12 -2.64
CA ILE A 47 4.16 -7.56 -1.29
C ILE A 47 5.43 -7.11 -0.57
N GLU A 48 6.57 -7.75 -0.84
CA GLU A 48 7.85 -7.49 -0.16
C GLU A 48 8.29 -6.03 -0.29
N ARG A 49 8.00 -5.40 -1.44
CA ARG A 49 8.29 -3.97 -1.67
C ARG A 49 7.40 -3.03 -0.87
N LEU A 50 6.15 -3.42 -0.59
CA LEU A 50 5.26 -2.61 0.25
C LEU A 50 5.71 -2.64 1.71
N ASP A 51 6.15 -3.80 2.19
CA ASP A 51 6.71 -3.95 3.53
C ASP A 51 8.00 -3.14 3.69
N ALA A 52 8.85 -3.06 2.65
CA ALA A 52 10.03 -2.20 2.65
C ALA A 52 9.70 -0.69 2.77
N ILE A 53 8.59 -0.25 2.18
CA ILE A 53 8.14 1.15 2.26
C ILE A 53 7.64 1.48 3.67
N LEU A 54 6.92 0.55 4.30
CA LEU A 54 6.29 0.74 5.61
C LEU A 54 7.22 0.41 6.80
N GLY A 55 8.11 -0.55 6.61
CA GLY A 55 9.14 -0.99 7.54
C GLY A 55 10.45 -0.33 7.18
N VAL A 56 10.81 0.73 7.88
CA VAL A 56 12.08 1.43 7.69
C VAL A 56 13.24 0.46 7.93
N LYS A 57 13.81 -0.11 6.85
CA LYS A 57 15.18 -0.68 6.73
C LYS A 57 15.40 -1.10 5.27
N PHE A 58 15.88 -0.18 4.43
CA PHE A 58 16.56 -0.53 3.19
C PHE A 58 17.79 0.35 3.04
N ASP A 59 18.95 -0.23 3.34
CA ASP A 59 20.15 -0.01 2.53
C ASP A 59 19.94 -0.73 1.19
N VAL A 60 20.63 -0.28 0.15
CA VAL A 60 20.65 -0.79 -1.23
C VAL A 60 19.74 -0.04 -2.20
N PHE A 61 20.37 0.95 -2.84
CA PHE A 61 20.02 1.54 -4.14
C PHE A 61 19.54 0.48 -5.13
N ASN A 62 18.25 0.52 -5.49
CA ASN A 62 17.74 -0.14 -6.70
C ASN A 62 17.19 0.95 -7.65
N PRO A 63 17.94 1.36 -8.70
CA PRO A 63 17.72 2.62 -9.41
C PRO A 63 16.37 2.79 -10.14
N LEU A 64 15.66 1.69 -10.43
CA LEU A 64 14.46 1.71 -11.27
C LEU A 64 13.13 1.78 -10.50
N VAL A 65 13.16 1.66 -9.16
CA VAL A 65 11.94 1.56 -8.31
C VAL A 65 11.78 2.75 -7.35
N THR A 66 12.72 3.70 -7.35
CA THR A 66 12.85 4.74 -6.31
C THR A 66 11.77 5.81 -6.30
N ALA A 67 11.29 6.30 -7.44
CA ALA A 67 10.32 7.41 -7.44
C ALA A 67 8.95 6.99 -6.88
N HIS A 68 8.45 5.82 -7.27
CA HIS A 68 7.15 5.31 -6.85
C HIS A 68 7.14 4.92 -5.36
N GLU A 69 8.21 4.27 -4.91
CA GLU A 69 8.42 3.91 -3.50
C GLU A 69 8.62 5.16 -2.63
N ALA A 70 9.40 6.15 -3.10
CA ALA A 70 9.59 7.41 -2.39
C ALA A 70 8.30 8.21 -2.25
N LEU A 71 7.46 8.26 -3.29
CA LEU A 71 6.15 8.90 -3.23
C LEU A 71 5.23 8.21 -2.23
N LEU A 72 5.16 6.88 -2.25
CA LEU A 72 4.38 6.10 -1.28
C LEU A 72 4.88 6.30 0.16
N ARG A 73 6.20 6.32 0.35
CA ARG A 73 6.81 6.59 1.66
C ARG A 73 6.53 8.00 2.15
N THR A 74 6.59 8.98 1.25
CA THR A 74 6.32 10.38 1.58
C THR A 74 4.86 10.55 1.97
N ALA A 75 3.93 9.99 1.19
CA ALA A 75 2.50 9.98 1.52
C ALA A 75 2.23 9.31 2.86
N TYR A 76 2.83 8.14 3.11
CA TYR A 76 2.69 7.47 4.41
C TYR A 76 3.20 8.33 5.58
N ARG A 77 4.36 8.98 5.42
CA ARG A 77 4.97 9.82 6.46
C ARG A 77 4.31 11.17 6.67
N SER A 78 3.64 11.71 5.65
CA SER A 78 2.94 13.00 5.73
C SER A 78 1.56 12.90 6.38
N CYS A 79 1.07 11.68 6.61
CA CYS A 79 -0.25 11.40 7.13
C CYS A 79 -0.16 11.02 8.64
N GLY A 80 -1.17 11.34 9.43
CA GLY A 80 -1.24 11.08 10.87
C GLY A 80 -1.41 9.62 11.24
N GLU A 81 -1.32 9.29 12.54
CA GLU A 81 -1.33 7.91 13.04
C GLU A 81 -2.55 7.10 12.60
N THR A 82 -3.74 7.70 12.62
CA THR A 82 -4.98 7.06 12.17
C THR A 82 -4.86 6.62 10.71
N THR A 83 -4.45 7.53 9.83
CA THR A 83 -4.33 7.27 8.39
C THR A 83 -3.23 6.27 8.10
N GLN A 84 -2.09 6.37 8.77
CA GLN A 84 -1.00 5.39 8.68
C GLN A 84 -1.47 3.99 9.08
N SER A 85 -2.25 3.87 10.15
CA SER A 85 -2.84 2.60 10.58
C SER A 85 -3.75 2.00 9.49
N ARG A 86 -4.60 2.83 8.85
CA ARG A 86 -5.45 2.37 7.73
C ARG A 86 -4.66 1.98 6.48
N MET A 87 -3.57 2.69 6.19
CA MET A 87 -2.65 2.33 5.12
C MET A 87 -1.98 0.97 5.37
N ARG A 88 -1.63 0.65 6.63
CA ARG A 88 -1.12 -0.67 7.02
C ARG A 88 -2.16 -1.77 6.81
N THR A 89 -3.42 -1.53 7.21
CA THR A 89 -4.52 -2.47 6.95
C THR A 89 -4.67 -2.77 5.46
N LEU A 90 -4.51 -1.78 4.57
CA LEU A 90 -4.54 -2.01 3.13
C LEU A 90 -3.40 -2.91 2.65
N VAL A 91 -2.19 -2.74 3.19
CA VAL A 91 -1.04 -3.60 2.84
C VAL A 91 -1.24 -5.02 3.36
N GLU A 92 -1.82 -5.20 4.55
CA GLU A 92 -2.15 -6.53 5.08
C GLU A 92 -3.17 -7.28 4.21
N ILE A 93 -4.17 -6.58 3.66
CA ILE A 93 -5.12 -7.16 2.71
C ILE A 93 -4.41 -7.61 1.44
N LEU A 94 -3.50 -6.78 0.92
CA LEU A 94 -2.68 -7.13 -0.25
C LEU A 94 -1.79 -8.35 0.06
N ARG A 95 -1.24 -8.45 1.28
CA ARG A 95 -0.47 -9.60 1.74
C ARG A 95 -1.30 -10.87 1.76
N ALA A 96 -2.49 -10.83 2.34
CA ALA A 96 -3.39 -11.99 2.40
C ALA A 96 -3.82 -12.48 1.01
N ALA A 97 -3.92 -11.57 0.03
CA ALA A 97 -4.21 -11.92 -1.36
C ALA A 97 -3.08 -12.72 -2.06
N VAL A 98 -1.85 -12.68 -1.55
CA VAL A 98 -0.72 -13.48 -2.05
C VAL A 98 -0.74 -14.92 -1.52
N VAL A 99 -1.42 -15.17 -0.38
CA VAL A 99 -1.33 -16.45 0.36
C VAL A 99 -2.38 -17.48 -0.07
N LYS A 100 -3.37 -17.14 -0.91
CA LYS A 100 -4.33 -18.11 -1.43
C LYS A 100 -3.71 -18.97 -2.55
N ASN A 101 -2.99 -20.02 -2.15
CA ASN A 101 -2.79 -21.26 -2.92
C ASN A 101 -3.50 -22.40 -2.19
#